data_AF-A0A850XQU2-F1
#
_entry.id   AF-A0A850XQU2-F1
#
_cell.length_a   1.000
_cell.length_b   1.000
_cell.length_c   1.000
_cell.angle_alpha   90.00
_cell.angle_beta   90.00
_cell.angle_gamma   90.00
#
_symmetry.space_group_name_H-M   'P 1'
#
loop_
_entity.id
_entity.type
_entity.pdbx_description
1 polymer ?
#
loop_
_entity_poly.entity_id
_entity_poly.type
_entity_poly.pdbx_seq_one_letter_code
_entity_poly.pdbx_strand_id
1 'polypeptide(L)'
;FSIHALLVVTVTLSPVTVVAQGENDVTGEDVYPPLWDLAPENLLDFPVKDNKIVINAWNYQDRLGVYKSLLNASAKYFGAFGPQNSGNILWGLPLQHGWQFRTGRLVDHSGVTSCGYENGELLCQSVRSWWSCMNYYLAIIPFLGAVEAGLFGQLPYEIEILLPEEQKDDFCYSVKDCWSRMPKLMDDWKAFFEVNNFSSFKLDDALGFMWKAHTSSIAYALPKFQDRLKYLSESEANFGVDWANGVDFIAATHFITDLPTTNNFQFFLPQRMLVEGDVLPSISDFSPEQNKVLVSLRALHKGNKLTGGLLLKLWQKAMSTEAGRKMGRKLIESLVSS
;
A
#
# COMPACT_ATOMS: atom_id res chain seq x y z
N PHE A 1 -11.05 -50.83 36.21
CA PHE A 1 -11.66 -50.51 34.91
C PHE A 1 -11.34 -49.03 34.63
N SER A 2 -10.15 -48.68 34.14
CA SER A 2 -9.63 -48.85 32.75
C SER A 2 -10.43 -47.98 31.76
N ILE A 3 -9.86 -47.17 30.86
CA ILE A 3 -8.48 -46.95 30.38
C ILE A 3 -8.46 -45.59 29.65
N HIS A 4 -7.33 -44.87 29.69
CA HIS A 4 -6.97 -43.76 28.80
C HIS A 4 -6.57 -44.26 27.39
N ALA A 5 -7.01 -43.58 26.33
CA ALA A 5 -6.41 -43.62 24.99
C ALA A 5 -6.52 -42.18 24.45
N LEU A 6 -5.47 -41.37 24.20
CA LEU A 6 -4.13 -41.59 23.66
C LEU A 6 -4.17 -42.14 22.23
N LEU A 7 -4.28 -41.23 21.26
CA LEU A 7 -3.93 -41.45 19.86
C LEU A 7 -2.75 -40.53 19.55
N VAL A 8 -1.55 -41.11 19.74
CA VAL A 8 -0.29 -40.63 19.17
C VAL A 8 -0.18 -41.28 17.80
N VAL A 9 -0.07 -40.46 16.75
CA VAL A 9 0.40 -40.93 15.45
C VAL A 9 1.88 -40.62 15.39
N THR A 10 2.69 -41.62 15.68
CA THR A 10 4.13 -41.65 15.36
C THR A 10 4.29 -41.86 13.87
N VAL A 11 4.73 -40.81 13.14
CA VAL A 11 5.37 -41.00 11.83
C VAL A 11 6.86 -41.19 12.09
N THR A 12 7.36 -42.37 11.75
CA THR A 12 8.77 -42.74 11.79
C THR A 12 9.54 -41.94 10.75
N LEU A 13 10.40 -41.02 11.20
CA LEU A 13 11.43 -40.39 10.38
C LEU A 13 12.57 -41.39 10.15
N SER A 14 12.83 -41.75 8.89
CA SER A 14 14.14 -42.28 8.48
C SER A 14 15.00 -41.10 8.00
N PRO A 15 16.30 -41.05 8.34
CA PRO A 15 17.16 -39.96 7.93
C PRO A 15 17.61 -40.21 6.49
N VAL A 16 17.02 -39.49 5.54
CA VAL A 16 17.66 -39.29 4.24
C VAL A 16 18.21 -37.88 4.26
N THR A 17 19.54 -37.82 4.35
CA THR A 17 20.34 -36.63 4.10
C THR A 17 19.99 -36.06 2.73
N VAL A 18 19.16 -35.02 2.72
CA VAL A 18 19.02 -34.14 1.55
C VAL A 18 19.91 -32.94 1.81
N VAL A 19 20.89 -32.82 0.92
CA VAL A 19 21.88 -31.76 0.83
C VAL A 19 21.20 -30.40 0.92
N ALA A 20 21.67 -29.59 1.86
CA ALA A 20 21.35 -28.17 1.93
C ALA A 20 21.69 -27.52 0.59
N GLN A 21 20.67 -27.00 -0.09
CA GLN A 21 20.86 -26.25 -1.32
C GLN A 21 20.07 -24.94 -1.19
N GLY A 22 20.81 -23.87 -0.89
CA GLY A 22 20.39 -22.49 -1.06
C GLY A 22 19.66 -21.86 0.12
N GLU A 23 20.40 -21.48 1.17
CA GLU A 23 20.24 -20.11 1.66
C GLU A 23 20.58 -19.20 0.47
N ASN A 24 19.55 -18.80 -0.28
CA ASN A 24 19.70 -17.60 -1.10
C ASN A 24 19.77 -16.46 -0.09
N ASP A 25 21.00 -16.04 0.15
CA ASP A 25 21.35 -14.70 0.59
C ASP A 25 20.36 -13.72 -0.06
N VAL A 26 19.51 -13.10 0.75
CA VAL A 26 18.58 -12.06 0.31
C VAL A 26 19.47 -10.90 -0.12
N THR A 27 19.85 -10.89 -1.39
CA THR A 27 20.50 -9.75 -2.02
C THR A 27 19.63 -8.53 -1.73
N GLY A 28 20.23 -7.44 -1.25
CA GLY A 28 19.50 -6.24 -0.79
C GLY A 28 18.53 -5.60 -1.80
N GLU A 29 18.49 -6.09 -3.04
CA GLU A 29 17.53 -5.74 -4.09
C GLU A 29 16.07 -6.13 -3.77
N ASP A 30 15.82 -7.19 -2.98
CA ASP A 30 14.46 -7.70 -2.74
C ASP A 30 13.68 -6.96 -1.64
N VAL A 31 14.33 -6.05 -0.89
CA VAL A 31 13.70 -5.31 0.20
C VAL A 31 13.02 -4.03 -0.28
N TYR A 32 13.51 -3.46 -1.37
CA TYR A 32 13.01 -2.19 -1.90
C TYR A 32 12.05 -2.39 -3.08
N PRO A 33 11.24 -1.38 -3.41
CA PRO A 33 10.48 -1.38 -4.67
C PRO A 33 11.43 -1.48 -5.88
N PRO A 34 10.97 -2.04 -7.01
CA PRO A 34 11.76 -2.04 -8.24
C PRO A 34 12.26 -0.65 -8.61
N LEU A 35 13.47 -0.55 -9.14
CA LEU A 35 14.07 0.70 -9.60
C LEU A 35 14.26 1.77 -8.50
N TRP A 36 14.27 1.37 -7.22
CA TRP A 36 14.43 2.28 -6.08
C TRP A 36 15.67 3.18 -6.16
N ASP A 37 16.81 2.61 -6.57
CA ASP A 37 18.07 3.34 -6.67
C ASP A 37 18.14 4.26 -7.89
N LEU A 38 17.24 4.07 -8.87
CA LEU A 38 17.15 4.91 -10.06
C LEU A 38 16.16 6.07 -9.87
N ALA A 39 15.23 5.96 -8.92
CA ALA A 39 14.26 7.01 -8.63
C ALA A 39 14.91 8.27 -8.04
N PRO A 40 14.37 9.47 -8.33
CA PRO A 40 14.81 10.72 -7.70
C PRO A 40 14.88 10.60 -6.18
N GLU A 41 16.02 11.00 -5.59
CA GLU A 41 16.23 10.91 -4.13
C GLU A 41 15.41 11.98 -3.40
N ASN A 42 15.34 13.18 -3.98
CA ASN A 42 14.66 14.33 -3.41
C ASN A 42 13.98 15.18 -4.50
N LEU A 43 13.22 16.19 -4.08
CA LEU A 43 12.50 17.10 -4.98
C LEU A 43 13.38 17.84 -5.99
N LEU A 44 14.64 18.11 -5.65
CA LEU A 44 15.57 18.81 -6.54
C LEU A 44 16.19 17.90 -7.62
N ASP A 45 16.02 16.59 -7.50
CA ASP A 45 16.52 15.62 -8.49
C ASP A 45 15.53 15.43 -9.65
N PHE A 46 14.30 15.95 -9.50
CA PHE A 46 13.33 16.00 -10.59
C PHE A 46 13.71 17.07 -11.63
N PRO A 47 13.32 16.90 -12.91
CA PRO A 47 13.57 17.89 -13.94
C PRO A 47 12.96 19.26 -13.60
N VAL A 48 13.76 20.32 -13.72
CA VAL A 48 13.28 21.70 -13.62
C VAL A 48 13.01 22.24 -15.03
N LYS A 49 11.78 22.69 -15.28
CA LYS A 49 11.37 23.36 -16.53
C LYS A 49 10.59 24.62 -16.19
N ASP A 50 10.87 25.73 -16.87
CA ASP A 50 10.19 27.01 -16.67
C ASP A 50 10.11 27.44 -15.19
N ASN A 51 11.21 27.26 -14.44
CA ASN A 51 11.32 27.51 -12.99
C ASN A 51 10.39 26.67 -12.11
N LYS A 52 10.00 25.48 -12.55
CA LYS A 52 9.18 24.54 -11.79
C LYS A 52 9.81 23.16 -11.75
N ILE A 53 9.70 22.50 -10.60
CA ILE A 53 9.98 21.08 -10.45
C ILE A 53 8.84 20.29 -11.09
N VAL A 54 9.14 19.54 -12.15
CA VAL A 54 8.14 18.82 -12.94
C VAL A 54 8.12 17.35 -12.54
N ILE A 55 6.94 16.86 -12.15
CA ILE A 55 6.72 15.47 -11.73
C ILE A 55 5.66 14.84 -12.64
N ASN A 56 6.02 13.75 -13.33
CA ASN A 56 5.06 12.95 -14.07
C ASN A 56 4.43 11.89 -13.16
N ALA A 57 3.25 12.19 -12.59
CA ALA A 57 2.50 11.24 -11.78
C ALA A 57 1.99 10.01 -12.55
N TRP A 58 2.22 9.89 -13.85
CA TRP A 58 1.89 8.70 -14.65
C TRP A 58 3.14 7.95 -15.10
N ASN A 59 4.32 8.31 -14.57
CA ASN A 59 5.54 7.53 -14.68
C ASN A 59 5.84 6.83 -13.33
N TYR A 60 6.21 5.55 -13.39
CA TYR A 60 6.50 4.72 -12.23
C TYR A 60 7.63 5.28 -11.36
N GLN A 61 8.76 5.63 -12.00
CA GLN A 61 9.96 6.09 -11.32
C GLN A 61 9.76 7.49 -10.71
N ASP A 62 9.00 8.36 -11.37
CA ASP A 62 8.64 9.68 -10.80
C ASP A 62 7.75 9.55 -9.57
N ARG A 63 6.73 8.67 -9.58
CA ARG A 63 5.95 8.37 -8.35
C ARG A 63 6.83 7.79 -7.26
N LEU A 64 7.80 6.95 -7.61
CA LEU A 64 8.75 6.40 -6.64
C LEU A 64 9.61 7.50 -6.00
N GLY A 65 10.06 8.47 -6.80
CA GLY A 65 10.78 9.65 -6.31
C GLY A 65 9.94 10.55 -5.40
N VAL A 66 8.63 10.63 -5.63
CA VAL A 66 7.69 11.32 -4.72
C VAL A 66 7.66 10.65 -3.35
N TYR A 67 7.58 9.31 -3.30
CA TYR A 67 7.64 8.57 -2.04
C TYR A 67 9.01 8.70 -1.36
N LYS A 68 10.09 8.65 -2.12
CA LYS A 68 11.46 8.81 -1.62
C LYS A 68 11.68 10.18 -1.00
N SER A 69 11.19 11.23 -1.66
CA SER A 69 11.19 12.60 -1.13
C SER A 69 10.45 12.68 0.22
N LEU A 70 9.28 12.05 0.35
CA LEU A 70 8.53 12.00 1.61
C LEU A 70 9.29 11.27 2.72
N LEU A 71 9.87 10.11 2.40
CA LEU A 71 10.67 9.32 3.34
C LEU A 71 11.89 10.10 3.82
N ASN A 72 12.61 10.77 2.93
CA ASN A 72 13.80 11.54 3.24
C ASN A 72 13.47 12.78 4.10
N ALA A 73 12.45 13.54 3.71
CA ALA A 73 12.07 14.74 4.46
C ALA A 73 11.51 14.43 5.86
N SER A 74 10.92 13.25 6.05
CA SER A 74 10.38 12.79 7.32
C SER A 74 11.36 11.97 8.17
N ALA A 75 12.55 11.61 7.65
CA ALA A 75 13.47 10.68 8.31
C ALA A 75 13.87 11.09 9.73
N LYS A 76 14.00 12.39 9.98
CA LYS A 76 14.36 12.95 11.29
C LYS A 76 13.37 12.57 12.41
N TYR A 77 12.11 12.26 12.09
CA TYR A 77 11.11 11.86 13.09
C TYR A 77 11.18 10.37 13.42
N PHE A 78 11.78 9.56 12.54
CA PHE A 78 11.78 8.10 12.64
C PHE A 78 13.12 7.49 13.03
N GLY A 79 14.15 8.30 13.30
CA GLY A 79 15.50 7.82 13.61
C GLY A 79 15.60 6.90 14.83
N ALA A 80 14.65 6.99 15.77
CA ALA A 80 14.59 6.10 16.94
C ALA A 80 13.94 4.74 16.66
N PHE A 81 13.31 4.55 15.50
CA PHE A 81 12.47 3.37 15.18
C PHE A 81 13.11 2.43 14.17
N GLY A 82 14.32 2.74 13.69
CA GLY A 82 15.09 1.83 12.83
C GLY A 82 16.30 2.52 12.20
N PRO A 83 17.35 1.76 11.85
CA PRO A 83 18.50 2.30 11.14
C PRO A 83 18.11 2.74 9.73
N GLN A 84 18.83 3.73 9.18
CA GLN A 84 18.70 4.13 7.77
C GLN A 84 17.24 4.38 7.33
N ASN A 85 16.45 5.01 8.21
CA ASN A 85 15.04 5.33 7.97
C ASN A 85 14.12 4.10 7.83
N SER A 86 14.55 2.88 8.17
CA SER A 86 13.75 1.65 7.99
C SER A 86 12.48 1.64 8.84
N GLY A 87 12.47 2.33 9.98
CA GLY A 87 11.35 2.47 10.90
C GLY A 87 10.29 3.50 10.48
N ASN A 88 10.44 4.12 9.30
CA ASN A 88 9.51 5.13 8.83
C ASN A 88 8.19 4.50 8.37
N ILE A 89 7.09 4.91 8.98
CA ILE A 89 5.77 4.32 8.70
C ILE A 89 5.22 4.69 7.31
N LEU A 90 5.90 5.55 6.54
CA LEU A 90 5.56 5.84 5.16
C LEU A 90 6.01 4.75 4.17
N TRP A 91 6.85 3.78 4.58
CA TRP A 91 7.30 2.68 3.72
C TRP A 91 6.17 1.83 3.15
N GLY A 92 5.02 1.78 3.85
CA GLY A 92 3.78 1.19 3.36
C GLY A 92 3.41 1.60 1.92
N LEU A 93 3.58 2.88 1.59
CA LEU A 93 3.16 3.45 0.30
C LEU A 93 4.04 2.99 -0.88
N PRO A 94 5.37 3.20 -0.88
CA PRO A 94 6.23 2.80 -2.01
C PRO A 94 6.32 1.27 -2.15
N LEU A 95 6.26 0.49 -1.07
CA LEU A 95 6.30 -0.98 -1.18
C LEU A 95 5.03 -1.52 -1.84
N GLN A 96 3.85 -1.03 -1.44
CA GLN A 96 2.60 -1.36 -2.13
C GLN A 96 2.60 -0.93 -3.60
N HIS A 97 3.14 0.24 -3.91
CA HIS A 97 3.31 0.70 -5.31
C HIS A 97 4.25 -0.21 -6.10
N GLY A 98 5.36 -0.65 -5.50
CA GLY A 98 6.28 -1.63 -6.08
C GLY A 98 5.65 -3.00 -6.32
N TRP A 99 4.85 -3.50 -5.38
CA TRP A 99 4.05 -4.72 -5.56
C TRP A 99 3.05 -4.56 -6.72
N GLN A 100 2.35 -3.43 -6.81
CA GLN A 100 1.45 -3.16 -7.93
C GLN A 100 2.19 -3.13 -9.29
N PHE A 101 3.40 -2.57 -9.33
CA PHE A 101 4.23 -2.55 -10.53
C PHE A 101 4.67 -3.96 -10.94
N ARG A 102 5.31 -4.72 -10.04
CA ARG A 102 5.80 -6.08 -10.35
C ARG A 102 4.71 -7.05 -10.78
N THR A 103 3.49 -6.84 -10.29
CA THR A 103 2.36 -7.73 -10.57
C THR A 103 1.52 -7.31 -11.78
N GLY A 104 1.91 -6.26 -12.50
CA GLY A 104 1.22 -5.77 -13.69
C GLY A 104 -0.06 -4.97 -13.39
N ARG A 105 -0.31 -4.60 -12.13
CA ARG A 105 -1.55 -3.89 -11.74
C ARG A 105 -1.64 -2.47 -12.30
N LEU A 106 -0.50 -1.84 -12.61
CA LEU A 106 -0.44 -0.43 -13.05
C LEU A 106 -0.66 -0.24 -14.57
N VAL A 107 -0.70 -1.32 -15.36
CA VAL A 107 -0.76 -1.27 -16.83
C VAL A 107 -2.16 -0.93 -17.36
N ASP A 108 -2.28 -0.63 -18.67
CA ASP A 108 -3.58 -0.51 -19.31
C ASP A 108 -4.25 -1.87 -19.56
N HIS A 109 -5.31 -2.16 -18.79
CA HIS A 109 -6.08 -3.38 -18.93
C HIS A 109 -7.25 -3.26 -19.93
N SER A 110 -7.50 -2.06 -20.46
CA SER A 110 -8.58 -1.83 -21.42
C SER A 110 -8.24 -2.25 -22.85
N GLY A 111 -6.95 -2.49 -23.13
CA GLY A 111 -6.43 -2.81 -24.46
C GLY A 111 -6.37 -1.62 -25.42
N VAL A 112 -6.63 -0.40 -24.95
CA VAL A 112 -6.60 0.83 -25.77
C VAL A 112 -5.17 1.30 -26.02
N THR A 113 -4.28 1.15 -25.04
CA THR A 113 -2.87 1.57 -25.13
C THR A 113 -1.93 0.44 -24.70
N SER A 114 -0.64 0.59 -25.02
CA SER A 114 0.44 -0.31 -24.55
C SER A 114 1.14 0.20 -23.27
N CYS A 115 0.53 1.17 -22.56
CA CYS A 115 1.08 1.73 -21.33
C CYS A 115 1.33 0.65 -20.26
N GLY A 116 2.58 0.57 -19.79
CA GLY A 116 3.02 -0.37 -18.76
C GLY A 116 3.41 -1.77 -19.26
N TYR A 117 3.25 -2.07 -20.55
CA TYR A 117 3.73 -3.32 -21.14
C TYR A 117 5.17 -3.19 -21.65
N GLU A 118 5.92 -4.29 -21.65
CA GLU A 118 7.32 -4.34 -22.10
C GLU A 118 7.50 -3.90 -23.58
N ASN A 119 6.51 -4.19 -24.42
CA ASN A 119 6.50 -3.79 -25.83
C ASN A 119 5.96 -2.37 -26.06
N GLY A 120 5.64 -1.64 -24.99
CA GLY A 120 5.18 -0.26 -25.00
C GLY A 120 6.05 0.62 -24.10
N GLU A 121 5.41 1.47 -23.31
CA GLU A 121 6.10 2.32 -22.33
C GLU A 121 6.08 1.64 -20.96
N LEU A 122 7.11 0.85 -20.65
CA LEU A 122 7.17 0.03 -19.43
C LEU A 122 6.94 0.82 -18.13
N LEU A 123 7.46 2.05 -18.05
CA LEU A 123 7.31 2.90 -16.87
C LEU A 123 6.00 3.70 -16.86
N CYS A 124 5.20 3.63 -17.92
CA CYS A 124 3.90 4.29 -17.98
C CYS A 124 2.92 3.60 -17.01
N GLN A 125 2.19 4.40 -16.26
CA GLN A 125 1.10 3.97 -15.40
C GLN A 125 -0.21 4.44 -16.02
N SER A 126 -1.13 3.52 -16.26
CA SER A 126 -2.33 3.84 -17.02
C SER A 126 -3.32 4.59 -16.14
N VAL A 127 -3.91 5.66 -16.69
CA VAL A 127 -5.12 6.29 -16.11
C VAL A 127 -6.30 5.32 -16.16
N ARG A 128 -6.33 4.33 -17.06
CA ARG A 128 -7.43 3.36 -17.16
C ARG A 128 -7.31 2.21 -16.15
N SER A 129 -6.13 2.02 -15.55
CA SER A 129 -5.93 1.06 -14.46
C SER A 129 -6.63 1.52 -13.20
N TRP A 130 -7.49 0.67 -12.63
CA TRP A 130 -8.08 0.90 -11.31
C TRP A 130 -7.00 1.06 -10.21
N TRP A 131 -6.00 0.17 -10.19
CA TRP A 131 -4.89 0.24 -9.24
C TRP A 131 -4.03 1.51 -9.44
N SER A 132 -3.73 1.82 -10.71
CA SER A 132 -3.39 3.14 -11.26
C SER A 132 -3.81 4.32 -10.41
N CYS A 133 -5.12 4.53 -10.47
CA CYS A 133 -5.76 5.72 -9.96
C CYS A 133 -6.11 5.64 -8.48
N MET A 134 -6.39 4.46 -7.93
CA MET A 134 -6.43 4.29 -6.47
C MET A 134 -5.09 4.68 -5.83
N ASN A 135 -3.97 4.23 -6.40
CA ASN A 135 -2.63 4.56 -5.91
C ASN A 135 -2.30 6.05 -6.08
N TYR A 136 -2.79 6.74 -7.11
CA TYR A 136 -2.61 8.20 -7.22
C TYR A 136 -3.08 8.94 -5.95
N TYR A 137 -4.21 8.53 -5.38
CA TYR A 137 -4.76 9.09 -4.14
C TYR A 137 -3.95 8.72 -2.88
N LEU A 138 -3.04 7.77 -3.00
CA LEU A 138 -2.09 7.32 -1.99
C LEU A 138 -0.66 7.74 -2.30
N ALA A 139 -0.43 8.48 -3.39
CA ALA A 139 0.87 8.97 -3.85
C ALA A 139 0.90 10.50 -3.84
N ILE A 140 0.09 11.11 -4.71
CA ILE A 140 0.15 12.55 -4.99
C ILE A 140 -0.58 13.36 -3.93
N ILE A 141 -1.70 12.85 -3.41
CA ILE A 141 -2.44 13.53 -2.35
C ILE A 141 -1.65 13.60 -1.04
N PRO A 142 -1.06 12.51 -0.51
CA PRO A 142 -0.17 12.63 0.65
C PRO A 142 1.02 13.55 0.39
N PHE A 143 1.60 13.50 -0.81
CA PHE A 143 2.68 14.39 -1.18
C PHE A 143 2.30 15.87 -1.13
N LEU A 144 1.18 16.25 -1.74
CA LEU A 144 0.68 17.63 -1.70
C LEU A 144 0.24 18.03 -0.29
N GLY A 145 -0.25 17.08 0.52
CA GLY A 145 -0.51 17.29 1.95
C GLY A 145 0.78 17.61 2.73
N ALA A 146 1.90 16.95 2.40
CA ALA A 146 3.20 17.24 2.99
C ALA A 146 3.78 18.58 2.56
N VAL A 147 3.58 18.97 1.28
CA VAL A 147 3.95 20.30 0.77
C VAL A 147 3.20 21.38 1.56
N GLU A 148 1.88 21.22 1.70
CA GLU A 148 1.03 22.15 2.47
C GLU A 148 1.39 22.19 3.97
N ALA A 149 1.81 21.07 4.55
CA ALA A 149 2.30 21.00 5.93
C ALA A 149 3.73 21.59 6.11
N GLY A 150 4.36 22.05 5.02
CA GLY A 150 5.70 22.62 5.04
C GLY A 150 6.82 21.61 5.31
N LEU A 151 6.58 20.30 5.08
CA LEU A 151 7.54 19.24 5.36
C LEU A 151 8.89 19.46 4.67
N PHE A 152 8.85 19.98 3.43
CA PHE A 152 10.01 20.20 2.58
C PHE A 152 10.70 21.57 2.82
N GLY A 153 10.18 22.40 3.73
CA GLY A 153 10.68 23.75 3.95
C GLY A 153 10.47 24.66 2.73
N GLN A 154 11.34 25.66 2.59
CA GLN A 154 11.30 26.57 1.44
C GLN A 154 11.95 25.91 0.22
N LEU A 155 11.14 25.70 -0.83
CA LEU A 155 11.62 25.20 -2.11
C LEU A 155 12.05 26.35 -3.02
N PRO A 156 13.13 26.18 -3.82
CA PRO A 156 13.58 27.19 -4.77
C PRO A 156 12.66 27.33 -6.00
N TYR A 157 11.83 26.32 -6.26
CA TYR A 157 10.93 26.24 -7.41
C TYR A 157 9.55 25.74 -6.96
N GLU A 158 8.51 26.17 -7.67
CA GLU A 158 7.17 25.61 -7.49
C GLU A 158 7.11 24.18 -8.04
N ILE A 159 6.18 23.37 -7.51
CA ILE A 159 5.97 22.01 -7.98
C ILE A 159 4.84 21.99 -9.00
N GLU A 160 5.07 21.32 -10.13
CA GLU A 160 4.09 21.04 -11.16
C GLU A 160 3.91 19.53 -11.35
N ILE A 161 2.72 19.03 -11.03
CA ILE A 161 2.32 17.66 -11.39
C ILE A 161 1.75 17.69 -12.81
N LEU A 162 2.35 16.92 -13.72
CA LEU A 162 1.88 16.85 -15.09
C LEU A 162 0.48 16.21 -15.20
N LEU A 163 -0.35 16.81 -16.05
CA LEU A 163 -1.67 16.28 -16.35
C LEU A 163 -1.54 15.11 -17.33
N PRO A 164 -2.34 14.04 -17.17
CA PRO A 164 -2.49 13.04 -18.21
C PRO A 164 -3.26 13.60 -19.40
N GLU A 165 -3.09 12.99 -20.57
CA GLU A 165 -3.80 13.37 -21.79
C GLU A 165 -5.32 13.13 -21.68
N GLU A 166 -5.70 12.04 -21.01
CA GLU A 166 -7.08 11.62 -20.81
C GLU A 166 -7.47 11.62 -19.34
N GLN A 167 -8.78 11.74 -19.04
CA GLN A 167 -9.33 11.61 -17.69
C GLN A 167 -8.71 12.58 -16.67
N LYS A 168 -8.16 13.70 -17.14
CA LYS A 168 -7.46 14.68 -16.29
C LYS A 168 -8.33 15.26 -15.18
N ASP A 169 -9.65 15.38 -15.42
CA ASP A 169 -10.59 15.92 -14.44
C ASP A 169 -10.83 14.98 -13.26
N ASP A 170 -10.38 13.73 -13.34
CA ASP A 170 -10.46 12.78 -12.25
C ASP A 170 -9.42 13.00 -11.15
N PHE A 171 -8.45 13.88 -11.36
CA PHE A 171 -7.37 14.09 -10.41
C PHE A 171 -7.21 15.57 -10.08
N CYS A 172 -6.45 15.84 -9.03
CA CYS A 172 -5.99 17.17 -8.69
C CYS A 172 -4.45 17.22 -8.71
N TYR A 173 -3.91 18.38 -9.08
CA TYR A 173 -2.48 18.50 -9.48
C TYR A 173 -1.69 19.54 -8.70
N SER A 174 -2.36 20.28 -7.82
CA SER A 174 -1.73 21.27 -6.95
C SER A 174 -2.43 21.31 -5.61
N VAL A 175 -1.75 21.84 -4.59
CA VAL A 175 -2.32 22.03 -3.26
C VAL A 175 -3.67 22.77 -3.33
N LYS A 176 -3.73 23.88 -4.07
CA LYS A 176 -4.96 24.69 -4.22
C LYS A 176 -6.10 23.89 -4.88
N ASP A 177 -5.79 23.16 -5.95
CA ASP A 177 -6.78 22.36 -6.68
C ASP A 177 -7.31 21.20 -5.83
N CYS A 178 -6.42 20.48 -5.13
CA CYS A 178 -6.82 19.41 -4.23
C CYS A 178 -7.65 19.92 -3.05
N TRP A 179 -7.29 21.06 -2.45
CA TRP A 179 -8.10 21.71 -1.42
C TRP A 179 -9.50 22.07 -1.88
N SER A 180 -9.62 22.60 -3.10
CA SER A 180 -10.92 22.98 -3.66
C SER A 180 -11.82 21.77 -3.90
N ARG A 181 -11.26 20.59 -4.19
CA ARG A 181 -12.03 19.38 -4.56
C ARG A 181 -12.27 18.41 -3.40
N MET A 182 -11.31 18.30 -2.49
CA MET A 182 -11.27 17.29 -1.44
C MET A 182 -10.67 17.85 -0.13
N PRO A 183 -11.26 18.92 0.43
CA PRO A 183 -10.67 19.64 1.58
C PRO A 183 -10.43 18.71 2.78
N LYS A 184 -11.39 17.85 3.11
CA LYS A 184 -11.24 16.88 4.20
C LYS A 184 -10.04 15.94 4.01
N LEU A 185 -9.77 15.52 2.77
CA LEU A 185 -8.65 14.61 2.52
C LEU A 185 -7.31 15.32 2.65
N MET A 186 -7.23 16.57 2.18
CA MET A 186 -6.07 17.43 2.39
C MET A 186 -5.84 17.72 3.88
N ASP A 187 -6.90 18.00 4.64
CA ASP A 187 -6.87 18.15 6.10
C ASP A 187 -6.27 16.91 6.79
N ASP A 188 -6.74 15.71 6.44
CA ASP A 188 -6.30 14.48 7.08
C ASP A 188 -4.80 14.20 6.82
N TRP A 189 -4.32 14.41 5.58
CA TRP A 189 -2.89 14.28 5.27
C TRP A 189 -2.04 15.39 5.90
N LYS A 190 -2.50 16.64 5.88
CA LYS A 190 -1.82 17.76 6.53
C LYS A 190 -1.63 17.50 8.02
N ALA A 191 -2.69 17.06 8.70
CA ALA A 191 -2.65 16.74 10.13
C ALA A 191 -1.61 15.65 10.44
N PHE A 192 -1.47 14.63 9.60
CA PHE A 192 -0.43 13.61 9.77
C PHE A 192 0.98 14.20 9.73
N PHE A 193 1.29 15.07 8.77
CA PHE A 193 2.62 15.65 8.65
C PHE A 193 2.92 16.70 9.73
N GLU A 194 1.89 17.41 10.23
CA GLU A 194 2.04 18.35 11.34
C GLU A 194 2.29 17.66 12.68
N VAL A 195 1.69 16.48 12.93
CA VAL A 195 1.90 15.69 14.16
C VAL A 195 3.37 15.29 14.34
N ASN A 196 4.08 15.13 13.24
CA ASN A 196 5.49 14.75 13.28
C ASN A 196 6.39 15.93 13.71
N ASN A 197 5.91 17.18 13.64
CA ASN A 197 6.69 18.37 14.03
C ASN A 197 6.78 18.62 15.55
N PHE A 198 6.09 17.84 16.40
CA PHE A 198 6.05 18.08 17.85
C PHE A 198 7.21 17.40 18.61
N SER A 199 7.65 18.02 19.70
CA SER A 199 8.73 17.52 20.59
C SER A 199 8.40 16.23 21.34
N SER A 200 7.17 15.72 21.23
CA SER A 200 6.68 14.51 21.88
C SER A 200 6.09 13.51 20.87
N PHE A 201 6.86 13.16 19.84
CA PHE A 201 6.43 12.19 18.82
C PHE A 201 6.08 10.83 19.47
N LYS A 202 4.86 10.37 19.24
CA LYS A 202 4.39 9.03 19.63
C LYS A 202 3.99 8.26 18.39
N LEU A 203 4.64 7.12 18.18
CA LEU A 203 4.45 6.30 16.99
C LEU A 203 2.98 5.89 16.79
N ASP A 204 2.29 5.48 17.86
CA ASP A 204 0.89 5.04 17.77
C ASP A 204 -0.08 6.18 17.39
N ASP A 205 0.19 7.41 17.84
CA ASP A 205 -0.58 8.59 17.42
C ASP A 205 -0.33 8.89 15.94
N ALA A 206 0.93 8.90 15.52
CA ALA A 206 1.31 9.12 14.12
C ALA A 206 0.70 8.07 13.18
N LEU A 207 0.69 6.80 13.58
CA LEU A 207 -0.02 5.73 12.88
C LEU A 207 -1.52 6.01 12.77
N GLY A 208 -2.16 6.50 13.84
CA GLY A 208 -3.57 6.86 13.82
C GLY A 208 -3.89 7.95 12.78
N PHE A 209 -3.09 9.01 12.72
CA PHE A 209 -3.25 10.06 11.71
C PHE A 209 -2.97 9.56 10.28
N MET A 210 -1.88 8.80 10.09
CA MET A 210 -1.53 8.21 8.80
C MET A 210 -2.65 7.30 8.28
N TRP A 211 -3.13 6.38 9.11
CA TRP A 211 -4.19 5.44 8.73
C TRP A 211 -5.53 6.14 8.47
N LYS A 212 -5.86 7.19 9.24
CA LYS A 212 -7.04 8.02 8.97
C LYS A 212 -6.98 8.68 7.59
N ALA A 213 -5.83 9.27 7.24
CA ALA A 213 -5.63 9.89 5.94
C ALA A 213 -5.64 8.85 4.81
N HIS A 214 -4.95 7.72 5.00
CA HIS A 214 -4.90 6.59 4.06
C HIS A 214 -6.28 6.02 3.75
N THR A 215 -7.07 5.70 4.78
CA THR A 215 -8.44 5.18 4.60
C THR A 215 -9.38 6.23 4.02
N SER A 216 -9.20 7.52 4.35
CA SER A 216 -9.97 8.60 3.72
C SER A 216 -9.66 8.74 2.23
N SER A 217 -8.40 8.54 1.81
CA SER A 217 -8.02 8.48 0.39
C SER A 217 -8.75 7.35 -0.32
N ILE A 218 -8.76 6.15 0.26
CA ILE A 218 -9.44 4.98 -0.31
C ILE A 218 -10.94 5.21 -0.38
N ALA A 219 -11.56 5.71 0.68
CA ALA A 219 -13.00 5.99 0.73
C ALA A 219 -13.43 7.03 -0.32
N TYR A 220 -12.58 8.00 -0.63
CA TYR A 220 -12.85 8.98 -1.69
C TYR A 220 -12.66 8.36 -3.10
N ALA A 221 -11.56 7.64 -3.32
CA ALA A 221 -11.18 7.13 -4.62
C ALA A 221 -12.03 5.92 -5.08
N LEU A 222 -12.44 5.05 -4.15
CA LEU A 222 -13.14 3.80 -4.45
C LEU A 222 -14.43 3.99 -5.28
N PRO A 223 -15.41 4.83 -4.88
CA PRO A 223 -16.60 5.06 -5.71
C PRO A 223 -16.27 5.80 -7.01
N LYS A 224 -15.23 6.64 -7.01
CA LYS A 224 -14.84 7.45 -8.17
C LYS A 224 -14.30 6.60 -9.32
N PHE A 225 -13.58 5.52 -9.01
CA PHE A 225 -12.94 4.67 -10.01
C PHE A 225 -13.63 3.33 -10.21
N GLN A 226 -14.83 3.15 -9.65
CA GLN A 226 -15.55 1.88 -9.74
C GLN A 226 -15.79 1.42 -11.19
N ASP A 227 -15.95 2.35 -12.13
CA ASP A 227 -16.14 2.06 -13.55
C ASP A 227 -14.90 1.43 -14.22
N ARG A 228 -13.70 1.62 -13.65
CA ARG A 228 -12.44 1.06 -14.17
C ARG A 228 -12.26 -0.42 -13.83
N LEU A 229 -13.01 -0.93 -12.84
CA LEU A 229 -13.01 -2.36 -12.51
C LEU A 229 -13.47 -3.24 -13.68
N LYS A 230 -14.26 -2.70 -14.63
CA LYS A 230 -14.73 -3.43 -15.82
C LYS A 230 -13.59 -3.89 -16.75
N TYR A 231 -12.40 -3.30 -16.62
CA TYR A 231 -11.23 -3.69 -17.40
C TYR A 231 -10.46 -4.86 -16.76
N LEU A 232 -10.85 -5.30 -15.57
CA LEU A 232 -10.23 -6.40 -14.85
C LEU A 232 -11.07 -7.68 -15.00
N SER A 233 -10.44 -8.83 -14.77
CA SER A 233 -11.18 -10.09 -14.56
C SER A 233 -12.11 -9.93 -13.35
N GLU A 234 -13.22 -10.68 -13.31
CA GLU A 234 -14.11 -10.65 -12.13
C GLU A 234 -13.36 -11.03 -10.84
N SER A 235 -12.43 -12.01 -10.93
CA SER A 235 -11.59 -12.43 -9.81
C SER A 235 -10.74 -11.28 -9.26
N GLU A 236 -10.05 -10.54 -10.13
CA GLU A 236 -9.21 -9.40 -9.71
C GLU A 236 -10.04 -8.21 -9.27
N ALA A 237 -11.12 -7.87 -9.97
CA ALA A 237 -12.00 -6.78 -9.59
C ALA A 237 -12.56 -7.00 -8.18
N ASN A 238 -13.00 -8.23 -7.87
CA ASN A 238 -13.45 -8.60 -6.53
C ASN A 238 -12.32 -8.49 -5.51
N PHE A 239 -11.11 -8.95 -5.85
CA PHE A 239 -9.95 -8.80 -4.95
C PHE A 239 -9.60 -7.34 -4.67
N GLY A 240 -9.62 -6.45 -5.67
CA GLY A 240 -9.39 -5.02 -5.46
C GLY A 240 -10.37 -4.40 -4.45
N VAL A 241 -11.65 -4.77 -4.53
CA VAL A 241 -12.68 -4.31 -3.58
C VAL A 241 -12.52 -4.99 -2.20
N ASP A 242 -12.26 -6.29 -2.18
CA ASP A 242 -11.97 -7.05 -0.94
C ASP A 242 -10.77 -6.45 -0.20
N TRP A 243 -9.71 -6.08 -0.93
CA TRP A 243 -8.51 -5.42 -0.43
C TRP A 243 -8.83 -4.02 0.12
N ALA A 244 -9.49 -3.18 -0.66
CA ALA A 244 -9.88 -1.83 -0.23
C ALA A 244 -10.71 -1.85 1.06
N ASN A 245 -11.63 -2.81 1.20
CA ASN A 245 -12.37 -2.97 2.45
C ASN A 245 -11.53 -3.56 3.59
N GLY A 246 -10.67 -4.54 3.31
CA GLY A 246 -9.77 -5.14 4.30
C GLY A 246 -8.81 -4.13 4.92
N VAL A 247 -8.37 -3.14 4.14
CA VAL A 247 -7.51 -2.04 4.63
C VAL A 247 -8.16 -1.26 5.77
N ASP A 248 -9.47 -1.06 5.79
CA ASP A 248 -10.14 -0.38 6.92
C ASP A 248 -10.00 -1.16 8.24
N PHE A 249 -10.00 -2.49 8.18
CA PHE A 249 -9.79 -3.35 9.34
C PHE A 249 -8.34 -3.31 9.80
N ILE A 250 -7.38 -3.35 8.87
CA ILE A 250 -5.95 -3.22 9.15
C ILE A 250 -5.66 -1.87 9.80
N ALA A 251 -6.18 -0.80 9.21
CA ALA A 251 -6.03 0.59 9.66
C ALA A 251 -6.50 0.80 11.10
N ALA A 252 -7.65 0.23 11.46
CA ALA A 252 -8.17 0.33 12.83
C ALA A 252 -7.19 -0.20 13.88
N THR A 253 -6.31 -1.15 13.54
CA THR A 253 -5.32 -1.70 14.48
C THR A 253 -4.07 -0.83 14.66
N HIS A 254 -3.96 0.30 13.94
CA HIS A 254 -2.70 1.05 13.79
C HIS A 254 -1.56 0.11 13.40
N PHE A 255 -1.78 -0.67 12.35
CA PHE A 255 -0.80 -1.63 11.87
C PHE A 255 0.48 -0.91 11.45
N ILE A 256 1.65 -1.45 11.81
CA ILE A 256 2.94 -0.80 11.53
C ILE A 256 3.29 -0.99 10.06
N THR A 257 3.55 0.11 9.37
CA THR A 257 3.86 0.15 7.93
C THR A 257 5.30 0.58 7.66
N ASP A 258 6.21 0.13 8.51
CA ASP A 258 7.65 0.31 8.32
C ASP A 258 8.19 -0.61 7.21
N LEU A 259 9.47 -0.45 6.84
CA LEU A 259 10.10 -1.21 5.76
C LEU A 259 10.06 -2.74 6.02
N PRO A 260 10.61 -3.27 7.14
CA PRO A 260 10.66 -4.70 7.34
C PRO A 260 9.26 -5.33 7.47
N THR A 261 8.34 -4.68 8.18
CA THR A 261 6.98 -5.21 8.38
C THR A 261 6.23 -5.24 7.06
N THR A 262 6.21 -4.13 6.33
CA THR A 262 5.50 -4.07 5.05
C THR A 262 6.12 -5.01 4.02
N ASN A 263 7.45 -5.09 3.97
CA ASN A 263 8.15 -5.99 3.06
C ASN A 263 7.80 -7.45 3.35
N ASN A 264 7.72 -7.85 4.62
CA ASN A 264 7.28 -9.19 4.99
C ASN A 264 5.82 -9.46 4.59
N PHE A 265 4.90 -8.54 4.89
CA PHE A 265 3.47 -8.78 4.67
C PHE A 265 3.06 -8.79 3.20
N GLN A 266 3.75 -8.05 2.32
CA GLN A 266 3.42 -8.02 0.90
C GLN A 266 3.70 -9.35 0.17
N PHE A 267 4.57 -10.22 0.69
CA PHE A 267 4.79 -11.56 0.12
C PHE A 267 3.53 -12.44 0.15
N PHE A 268 2.64 -12.19 1.12
CA PHE A 268 1.39 -12.93 1.28
C PHE A 268 0.23 -12.35 0.46
N LEU A 269 0.48 -11.29 -0.31
CA LEU A 269 -0.46 -10.81 -1.33
C LEU A 269 -0.32 -11.64 -2.62
N PRO A 270 -1.32 -11.60 -3.53
CA PRO A 270 -1.19 -12.24 -4.84
C PRO A 270 0.00 -11.69 -5.63
N GLN A 271 0.94 -12.57 -5.99
CA GLN A 271 2.14 -12.21 -6.75
C GLN A 271 1.91 -12.13 -8.27
N ARG A 272 0.65 -12.23 -8.69
CA ARG A 272 0.15 -11.92 -10.03
C ARG A 272 -1.28 -11.38 -9.92
N MET A 273 -1.80 -10.87 -11.03
CA MET A 273 -3.22 -10.61 -11.21
C MET A 273 -4.01 -11.91 -11.06
N LEU A 274 -5.16 -11.84 -10.38
CA LEU A 274 -6.11 -12.94 -10.38
C LEU A 274 -6.80 -13.03 -11.74
N VAL A 275 -7.02 -14.25 -12.21
CA VAL A 275 -7.61 -14.54 -13.53
C VAL A 275 -8.88 -15.37 -13.38
N GLU A 276 -9.58 -15.58 -14.49
CA GLU A 276 -10.67 -16.53 -14.55
C GLU A 276 -10.13 -17.96 -14.26
N GLY A 277 -10.80 -18.70 -13.38
CA GLY A 277 -10.35 -20.01 -12.91
C GLY A 277 -9.61 -20.00 -11.57
N ASP A 278 -9.20 -18.83 -11.06
CA ASP A 278 -8.68 -18.72 -9.69
C ASP A 278 -9.81 -18.86 -8.66
N VAL A 279 -9.89 -20.03 -8.00
CA VAL A 279 -10.97 -20.36 -7.06
C VAL A 279 -10.43 -20.52 -5.64
N LEU A 280 -10.87 -19.62 -4.74
CA LEU A 280 -10.62 -19.75 -3.30
C LEU A 280 -11.36 -20.97 -2.72
N PRO A 281 -10.79 -21.68 -1.73
CA PRO A 281 -9.61 -21.31 -0.94
C PRO A 281 -8.28 -21.86 -1.48
N SER A 282 -8.22 -22.34 -2.72
CA SER A 282 -7.05 -23.07 -3.21
C SER A 282 -6.73 -22.72 -4.66
N ILE A 283 -5.95 -21.66 -4.84
CA ILE A 283 -5.26 -21.33 -6.08
C ILE A 283 -3.93 -22.08 -6.08
N SER A 284 -3.72 -22.92 -7.10
CA SER A 284 -2.68 -23.96 -7.08
C SER A 284 -1.25 -23.45 -7.10
N ASP A 285 -1.02 -22.28 -7.71
CA ASP A 285 0.29 -21.64 -7.79
C ASP A 285 0.54 -20.63 -6.67
N PHE A 286 -0.38 -20.51 -5.71
CA PHE A 286 -0.24 -19.64 -4.52
C PHE A 286 0.11 -20.47 -3.29
N SER A 287 0.87 -19.87 -2.37
CA SER A 287 1.16 -20.50 -1.08
C SER A 287 -0.13 -20.66 -0.24
N PRO A 288 -0.12 -21.55 0.77
CA PRO A 288 -1.23 -21.66 1.73
C PRO A 288 -1.55 -20.32 2.41
N GLU A 289 -0.54 -19.53 2.74
CA GLU A 289 -0.68 -18.22 3.39
C GLU A 289 -1.30 -17.19 2.45
N GLN A 290 -0.88 -17.15 1.18
CA GLN A 290 -1.49 -16.28 0.16
C GLN A 290 -2.98 -16.60 -0.03
N ASN A 291 -3.32 -17.88 -0.13
CA ASN A 291 -4.71 -18.34 -0.20
C ASN A 291 -5.50 -17.97 1.07
N LYS A 292 -4.91 -18.15 2.25
CA LYS A 292 -5.52 -17.78 3.55
C LYS A 292 -5.77 -16.28 3.64
N VAL A 293 -4.85 -15.43 3.18
CA VAL A 293 -5.03 -13.97 3.14
C VAL A 293 -6.19 -13.60 2.22
N LEU A 294 -6.26 -14.15 1.02
CA LEU A 294 -7.36 -13.89 0.07
C LEU A 294 -8.73 -14.30 0.63
N VAL A 295 -8.82 -15.49 1.24
CA VAL A 295 -10.04 -15.96 1.90
C VAL A 295 -10.44 -15.01 3.02
N SER A 296 -9.47 -14.55 3.83
CA SER A 296 -9.73 -13.67 4.96
C SER A 296 -10.25 -12.31 4.51
N LEU A 297 -9.63 -11.70 3.48
CA LEU A 297 -10.09 -10.44 2.90
C LEU A 297 -11.52 -10.55 2.35
N ARG A 298 -11.80 -11.61 1.60
CA ARG A 298 -13.15 -11.88 1.07
C ARG A 298 -14.17 -12.09 2.18
N ALA A 299 -13.80 -12.81 3.24
CA ALA A 299 -14.68 -13.05 4.38
C ALA A 299 -15.00 -11.74 5.13
N LEU A 300 -14.00 -10.89 5.36
CA LEU A 300 -14.18 -9.56 5.96
C LEU A 300 -15.11 -8.70 5.11
N HIS A 301 -14.86 -8.59 3.80
CA HIS A 301 -15.69 -7.78 2.93
C HIS A 301 -17.13 -8.29 2.87
N LYS A 302 -17.34 -9.59 2.66
CA LYS A 302 -18.69 -10.18 2.66
C LYS A 302 -19.40 -9.98 4.00
N GLY A 303 -18.71 -10.24 5.12
CA GLY A 303 -19.27 -10.05 6.46
C GLY A 303 -19.64 -8.58 6.73
N ASN A 304 -18.77 -7.65 6.32
CA ASN A 304 -19.01 -6.22 6.48
C ASN A 304 -20.18 -5.75 5.61
N LYS A 305 -20.27 -6.22 4.37
CA LYS A 305 -21.38 -5.93 3.47
C LYS A 305 -22.71 -6.48 4.01
N LEU A 306 -22.74 -7.72 4.48
CA LEU A 306 -23.92 -8.36 5.06
C LEU A 306 -24.44 -7.63 6.32
N THR A 307 -23.54 -7.00 7.06
CA THR A 307 -23.87 -6.26 8.29
C THR A 307 -24.08 -4.76 8.05
N GLY A 308 -24.11 -4.30 6.79
CA GLY A 308 -24.26 -2.88 6.46
C GLY A 308 -23.17 -1.99 7.07
N GLY A 309 -21.95 -2.52 7.21
CA GLY A 309 -20.83 -1.82 7.82
C GLY A 309 -20.74 -1.91 9.36
N LEU A 310 -21.69 -2.60 10.02
CA LEU A 310 -21.68 -2.71 11.49
C LEU A 310 -20.48 -3.52 11.99
N LEU A 311 -20.03 -4.53 11.24
CA LEU A 311 -18.84 -5.31 11.60
C LEU A 311 -17.61 -4.42 11.75
N LEU A 312 -17.32 -3.56 10.76
CA LEU A 312 -16.21 -2.62 10.83
C LEU A 312 -16.37 -1.62 11.98
N LYS A 313 -17.58 -1.10 12.23
CA LYS A 313 -17.82 -0.16 13.34
C LYS A 313 -17.53 -0.80 14.71
N LEU A 314 -17.95 -2.05 14.90
CA LEU A 314 -17.65 -2.80 16.12
C LEU A 314 -16.15 -3.08 16.26
N TRP A 315 -15.48 -3.43 15.16
CA TRP A 315 -14.04 -3.60 15.12
C TRP A 315 -13.30 -2.31 15.51
N GLN A 316 -13.62 -1.18 14.88
CA GLN A 316 -13.05 0.13 15.21
C GLN A 316 -13.28 0.50 16.68
N LYS A 317 -14.46 0.20 17.22
CA LYS A 317 -14.75 0.40 18.65
C LYS A 317 -13.85 -0.47 19.53
N ALA A 318 -13.64 -1.74 19.18
CA ALA A 318 -12.72 -2.62 19.91
C ALA A 318 -11.27 -2.10 19.84
N MET A 319 -10.86 -1.56 18.69
CA MET A 319 -9.52 -0.99 18.46
C MET A 319 -9.35 0.44 19.00
N SER A 320 -10.34 1.03 19.66
CA SER A 320 -10.22 2.37 20.24
C SER A 320 -9.20 2.45 21.39
N THR A 321 -8.82 1.30 21.97
CA THR A 321 -7.82 1.20 23.04
C THR A 321 -6.51 0.62 22.52
N GLU A 322 -5.38 0.99 23.13
CA GLU A 322 -4.07 0.43 22.79
C GLU A 322 -4.03 -1.11 22.95
N ALA A 323 -4.65 -1.63 24.02
CA ALA A 323 -4.78 -3.07 24.25
C ALA A 323 -5.58 -3.76 23.14
N GLY A 324 -6.68 -3.15 22.71
CA GLY A 324 -7.48 -3.59 21.58
C GLY A 324 -6.64 -3.65 20.30
N ARG A 325 -5.96 -2.56 19.95
CA ARG A 325 -5.06 -2.49 18.78
C ARG A 325 -3.97 -3.56 18.80
N LYS A 326 -3.33 -3.76 19.96
CA LYS A 326 -2.29 -4.80 20.13
C LYS A 326 -2.84 -6.20 19.87
N MET A 327 -4.05 -6.51 20.35
CA MET A 327 -4.71 -7.79 20.04
C MET A 327 -5.11 -7.89 18.56
N GLY A 328 -5.60 -6.79 17.97
CA GLY A 328 -5.93 -6.72 16.55
C GLY A 328 -4.72 -6.99 15.65
N ARG A 329 -3.55 -6.38 15.94
CA ARG A 329 -2.31 -6.63 15.21
C ARG A 329 -1.88 -8.09 15.29
N LYS A 330 -1.95 -8.70 16.48
CA LYS A 330 -1.66 -10.14 16.66
C LYS A 330 -2.58 -11.04 15.84
N LEU A 331 -3.86 -10.68 15.71
CA LEU A 331 -4.80 -11.42 14.86
C LEU A 331 -4.37 -11.35 13.38
N ILE A 332 -3.98 -10.18 12.90
CA ILE A 332 -3.48 -10.00 11.53
C ILE A 332 -2.18 -10.79 11.32
N GLU A 333 -1.23 -10.69 12.26
CA GLU A 333 0.04 -11.43 12.22
C GLU A 333 -0.18 -12.95 12.21
N SER A 334 -1.19 -13.45 12.92
CA SER A 334 -1.54 -14.88 12.95
C SER A 334 -2.08 -15.43 11.62
N LEU A 335 -2.47 -14.54 10.69
CA LEU A 335 -2.88 -14.97 9.35
C LEU A 335 -1.71 -15.52 8.55
N VAL A 336 -0.51 -15.00 8.80
CA VAL A 336 0.70 -15.29 8.03
C VAL A 336 1.74 -16.09 8.81
N SER A 337 1.47 -16.42 10.07
CA SER A 337 2.26 -17.37 10.87
C SER A 337 1.68 -18.79 10.76
N SER A 338 2.55 -19.78 10.61
CA SER A 338 2.21 -21.21 10.68
C SER A 338 1.87 -21.68 12.10
#